data_AF-A0A815NTK3-F1
#
_entry.id   AF-A0A815NTK3-F1
#
_cell.length_a   1.000
_cell.length_b   1.000
_cell.length_c   1.000
_cell.angle_alpha   90.00
_cell.angle_beta   90.00
_cell.angle_gamma   90.00
#
_symmetry.space_group_name_H-M   'P 1'
#
loop_
_entity.id
_entity.type
_entity.pdbx_description
1 polymer ?
#
loop_
_entity_poly.entity_id
_entity_poly.type
_entity_poly.pdbx_seq_one_letter_code
_entity_poly.pdbx_strand_id
1 'polypeptide(L)'
;MERRVFTLNHYYMDTVNKLKEKDKKRHDDHLEQNAASSSASVRPKVTLTSTIQNSTDKVAYAPVSNEAQAARDIQIALHAYSKVVEKRVTDSMAQTCYYHFITQCALKIDQLLSTSVTSSQLVHIMREPQKQTNLRNKLMRTIQAYEEALQLGLAQM
;
A
#
# COMPACT_ATOMS: atom_id res chain seq x y z
N MET A 1 20.02 -4.26 -2.84
CA MET A 1 20.26 -5.50 -2.07
C MET A 1 19.62 -6.74 -2.72
N GLU A 2 19.40 -6.78 -4.05
CA GLU A 2 18.63 -7.86 -4.70
C GLU A 2 19.49 -8.84 -5.51
N ARG A 3 20.70 -9.18 -5.04
CA ARG A 3 21.60 -10.09 -5.79
C ARG A 3 21.35 -11.58 -5.55
N ARG A 4 20.44 -11.96 -4.63
CA ARG A 4 20.16 -13.38 -4.33
C ARG A 4 18.79 -13.76 -4.88
N VAL A 5 18.71 -14.91 -5.53
CA VAL A 5 17.46 -15.48 -6.03
C VAL A 5 16.67 -16.05 -4.84
N PHE A 6 15.42 -15.63 -4.66
CA PHE A 6 14.58 -15.93 -3.49
C PHE A 6 13.46 -16.95 -3.78
N THR A 7 13.76 -18.00 -4.53
CA THR A 7 12.80 -19.05 -4.93
C THR A 7 12.24 -19.90 -3.77
N LEU A 8 12.78 -19.74 -2.55
CA LEU A 8 12.33 -20.42 -1.32
C LEU A 8 11.31 -19.62 -0.49
N ASN A 9 10.85 -18.47 -0.97
CA ASN A 9 9.86 -17.67 -0.25
C ASN A 9 8.45 -18.28 -0.38
N HIS A 10 7.73 -18.48 0.73
CA HIS A 10 6.34 -18.99 0.74
C HIS A 10 5.44 -18.24 -0.25
N TYR A 11 5.59 -16.91 -0.34
CA TYR A 11 4.82 -16.07 -1.26
C TYR A 11 5.07 -16.39 -2.74
N TYR A 12 6.26 -16.87 -3.08
CA TYR A 12 6.59 -17.29 -4.43
C TYR A 12 5.82 -18.57 -4.79
N MET A 13 5.88 -19.59 -3.92
CA MET A 13 5.18 -20.86 -4.15
C MET A 13 3.65 -20.69 -4.21
N ASP A 14 3.09 -19.85 -3.35
CA ASP A 14 1.66 -19.49 -3.40
C ASP A 14 1.27 -18.83 -4.73
N THR A 15 2.13 -17.94 -5.24
CA THR A 15 1.86 -17.21 -6.49
C THR A 15 1.96 -18.14 -7.68
N VAL A 16 2.95 -19.04 -7.70
CA VAL A 16 3.07 -20.09 -8.72
C VAL A 16 1.85 -21.00 -8.71
N ASN A 17 1.43 -21.49 -7.53
CA ASN A 17 0.27 -22.38 -7.41
C ASN A 17 -1.02 -21.71 -7.88
N LYS A 18 -1.26 -20.45 -7.48
CA LYS A 18 -2.42 -19.66 -7.92
C LYS A 18 -2.46 -19.46 -9.45
N LEU A 19 -1.31 -19.23 -10.07
CA LEU A 19 -1.21 -19.08 -11.53
C LEU A 19 -1.49 -20.42 -12.23
N LYS A 20 -0.91 -21.51 -11.74
CA LYS A 20 -1.17 -22.86 -12.27
C LYS A 20 -2.63 -23.26 -12.16
N GLU A 21 -3.28 -22.98 -11.03
CA GLU A 21 -4.71 -23.23 -10.84
C GLU A 21 -5.59 -22.40 -11.79
N LYS A 22 -5.21 -21.13 -12.02
CA LYS A 22 -5.94 -20.26 -12.95
C LYS A 22 -5.84 -20.74 -14.40
N ASP A 23 -4.67 -21.21 -14.82
CA ASP A 23 -4.47 -21.75 -16.16
C ASP A 23 -5.20 -23.08 -16.35
N LYS A 24 -5.23 -23.94 -15.33
CA LYS A 24 -6.02 -25.18 -15.35
C LYS A 24 -7.52 -24.89 -15.52
N LYS A 25 -8.06 -23.94 -14.74
CA LYS A 25 -9.47 -23.52 -14.86
C LYS A 25 -9.81 -23.02 -16.26
N ARG A 26 -8.95 -22.19 -16.86
CA ARG A 26 -9.15 -21.69 -18.24
C ARG A 26 -9.15 -22.79 -19.29
N HIS A 27 -8.35 -23.84 -19.10
CA HIS A 27 -8.33 -24.98 -19.99
C HIS A 27 -9.61 -25.82 -19.87
N ASP A 28 -10.09 -26.03 -18.63
CA ASP A 28 -11.31 -26.80 -18.35
C ASP A 28 -12.57 -26.06 -18.88
N ASP A 29 -12.66 -24.74 -18.69
CA ASP A 29 -13.76 -23.91 -19.21
C ASP A 29 -13.84 -23.93 -20.76
N HIS A 30 -12.69 -23.99 -21.45
CA HIS A 30 -12.62 -24.12 -22.91
C HIS A 30 -13.02 -25.51 -23.41
N LEU A 31 -12.78 -26.57 -22.63
CA LEU A 31 -13.24 -27.93 -22.96
C LEU A 31 -14.75 -28.06 -22.81
N GLU A 32 -15.35 -27.47 -21.78
CA GLU A 32 -16.81 -27.47 -21.58
C GLU A 32 -17.55 -26.67 -22.67
N GLN A 33 -17.04 -25.50 -23.08
CA GLN A 33 -17.65 -24.73 -24.17
C GLN A 33 -17.60 -25.45 -25.52
N ASN A 34 -16.56 -26.24 -25.78
CA ASN A 34 -16.45 -27.02 -27.02
C ASN A 34 -17.33 -28.29 -26.99
N ALA A 35 -17.56 -28.89 -25.82
CA ALA A 35 -18.48 -30.01 -25.66
C ALA A 35 -19.97 -29.60 -25.73
N ALA A 36 -20.31 -28.38 -25.30
CA ALA A 36 -21.66 -27.83 -25.40
C ALA A 36 -22.03 -27.30 -26.80
N SER A 37 -21.03 -27.02 -27.65
CA SER A 37 -21.23 -26.43 -28.98
C SER A 37 -21.39 -27.45 -30.11
N SER A 38 -21.26 -28.75 -29.84
CA SER A 38 -21.39 -29.82 -30.85
C SER A 38 -22.83 -30.20 -31.23
N SER A 39 -23.86 -29.47 -30.79
CA SER A 39 -25.26 -29.78 -31.10
C SER A 39 -26.06 -28.68 -31.84
N ALA A 40 -25.42 -27.67 -32.44
CA ALA A 40 -26.14 -26.65 -33.20
C ALA A 40 -25.47 -26.33 -34.56
N SER A 41 -26.08 -26.83 -35.62
CA SER A 41 -25.79 -26.50 -37.02
C SER A 41 -26.28 -25.09 -37.36
N VAL A 42 -25.37 -24.11 -37.54
CA VAL A 42 -25.68 -22.86 -38.28
C VAL A 42 -24.44 -22.31 -39.03
N ARG A 43 -24.70 -21.90 -40.28
CA ARG A 43 -23.86 -21.30 -41.34
C ARG A 43 -22.82 -20.23 -40.91
N PRO A 44 -21.68 -20.10 -41.65
CA PRO A 44 -20.71 -19.03 -41.43
C PRO A 44 -21.06 -17.77 -42.25
N LYS A 45 -21.02 -16.60 -41.59
CA LYS A 45 -20.97 -15.27 -42.24
C LYS A 45 -19.60 -14.67 -41.97
N VAL A 46 -18.86 -14.43 -43.06
CA VAL A 46 -17.48 -13.94 -43.09
C VAL A 46 -17.44 -12.44 -42.86
N THR A 47 -16.64 -11.99 -41.87
CA THR A 47 -16.00 -10.68 -41.86
C THR A 47 -14.54 -10.87 -41.43
N LEU A 48 -13.61 -10.62 -42.35
CA LEU A 48 -12.17 -10.74 -42.15
C LEU A 48 -11.62 -9.60 -41.28
N THR A 49 -10.82 -9.95 -40.28
CA THR A 49 -9.55 -9.23 -40.02
C THR A 49 -8.57 -10.11 -39.24
N SER A 50 -7.38 -10.25 -39.83
CA SER A 50 -6.10 -10.82 -39.35
C SER A 50 -6.04 -12.29 -38.89
N THR A 51 -5.74 -13.15 -39.88
CA THR A 51 -4.56 -14.03 -39.91
C THR A 51 -4.35 -14.99 -38.73
N ILE A 52 -4.96 -16.19 -38.83
CA ILE A 52 -4.40 -17.55 -38.71
C ILE A 52 -5.53 -18.50 -38.24
N GLN A 53 -6.25 -19.05 -39.22
CA GLN A 53 -7.17 -20.18 -39.16
C GLN A 53 -7.10 -20.81 -40.57
N ASN A 54 -7.10 -22.11 -40.84
CA ASN A 54 -7.16 -23.33 -40.09
C ASN A 54 -6.63 -24.41 -41.05
N SER A 55 -5.66 -25.21 -40.65
CA SER A 55 -5.48 -26.54 -41.23
C SER A 55 -6.26 -27.50 -40.33
N THR A 56 -7.55 -27.62 -40.61
CA THR A 56 -8.38 -28.73 -40.13
C THR A 56 -7.97 -29.99 -40.89
N ASP A 57 -6.85 -30.58 -40.46
CA ASP A 57 -6.59 -31.99 -40.68
C ASP A 57 -6.36 -32.60 -39.31
N LYS A 58 -7.22 -33.55 -38.96
CA LYS A 58 -7.17 -34.45 -37.79
C LYS A 58 -5.83 -34.40 -37.04
N VAL A 59 -5.66 -33.43 -36.14
CA VAL A 59 -4.48 -33.37 -35.29
C VAL A 59 -4.69 -34.42 -34.22
N ALA A 60 -4.15 -35.61 -34.51
CA ALA A 60 -3.81 -36.59 -33.51
C ALA A 60 -3.24 -35.85 -32.29
N TYR A 61 -3.74 -36.18 -31.10
CA TYR A 61 -3.25 -35.69 -29.82
C TYR A 61 -1.72 -35.68 -29.82
N ALA A 62 -1.13 -34.54 -30.17
CA ALA A 62 0.27 -34.31 -29.94
C ALA A 62 0.33 -33.94 -28.45
N PRO A 63 0.97 -34.75 -27.59
CA PRO A 63 1.27 -34.30 -26.24
C PRO A 63 1.97 -32.96 -26.39
N VAL A 64 1.51 -31.94 -25.66
CA VAL A 64 2.19 -30.64 -25.61
C VAL A 64 3.66 -30.94 -25.43
N SER A 65 4.50 -30.58 -26.40
CA SER A 65 5.93 -30.92 -26.36
C SER A 65 6.47 -30.53 -24.98
N ASN A 66 7.25 -31.42 -24.36
CA ASN A 66 7.85 -31.17 -23.04
C ASN A 66 8.53 -29.80 -22.98
N GLU A 67 9.07 -29.34 -24.10
CA GLU A 67 9.65 -28.01 -24.28
C GLU A 67 8.63 -26.87 -24.16
N ALA A 68 7.45 -27.00 -24.78
CA ALA A 68 6.39 -26.00 -24.70
C ALA A 68 5.77 -25.93 -23.29
N GLN A 69 5.73 -27.07 -22.57
CA GLN A 69 5.31 -27.09 -21.17
C GLN A 69 6.38 -26.45 -20.27
N ALA A 70 7.66 -26.80 -20.45
CA ALA A 70 8.77 -26.21 -19.72
C ALA A 70 8.87 -24.68 -19.93
N ALA A 71 8.66 -24.20 -21.16
CA ALA A 71 8.63 -22.77 -21.46
C ALA A 71 7.53 -22.03 -20.69
N ARG A 72 6.33 -22.63 -20.57
CA ARG A 72 5.23 -22.06 -19.77
C ARG A 72 5.57 -22.05 -18.28
N ASP A 73 6.13 -23.14 -17.76
CA ASP A 73 6.54 -23.21 -16.35
C ASP A 73 7.58 -22.13 -16.00
N ILE A 74 8.55 -21.88 -16.90
CA ILE A 74 9.51 -20.78 -16.75
C ILE A 74 8.81 -19.41 -16.77
N GLN A 75 7.84 -19.20 -17.67
CA GLN A 75 7.09 -17.93 -17.72
C GLN A 75 6.29 -17.69 -16.43
N ILE A 76 5.62 -18.71 -15.89
CA ILE A 76 4.88 -18.63 -14.62
C ILE A 76 5.85 -18.32 -13.48
N ALA A 77 7.00 -19.01 -13.44
CA ALA A 77 8.03 -18.80 -12.44
C ALA A 77 8.59 -17.36 -12.48
N LEU A 78 8.90 -16.83 -13.66
CA LEU A 78 9.39 -15.45 -13.82
C LEU A 78 8.34 -14.41 -13.41
N HIS A 79 7.08 -14.63 -13.80
CA HIS A 79 5.99 -13.72 -13.43
C HIS A 79 5.76 -13.71 -11.91
N ALA A 80 5.75 -14.88 -11.27
CA ALA A 80 5.65 -14.98 -9.82
C ALA A 80 6.82 -14.30 -9.10
N TYR A 81 8.05 -14.48 -9.60
CA TYR A 81 9.23 -13.82 -9.06
C TYR A 81 9.14 -12.30 -9.16
N SER A 82 8.74 -11.78 -10.32
CA SER A 82 8.55 -10.36 -10.57
C SER A 82 7.55 -9.75 -9.57
N LYS A 83 6.42 -10.42 -9.31
CA LYS A 83 5.42 -9.96 -8.34
C LYS A 83 5.95 -9.89 -6.91
N VAL A 84 6.78 -10.84 -6.50
CA VAL A 84 7.41 -10.83 -5.17
C VAL A 84 8.43 -9.69 -5.05
N VAL A 85 9.21 -9.45 -6.11
CA VAL A 85 10.17 -8.33 -6.15
C VAL A 85 9.43 -7.00 -6.09
N GLU A 86 8.40 -6.81 -6.92
CA GLU A 86 7.57 -5.60 -6.94
C GLU A 86 7.08 -5.25 -5.53
N LYS A 87 6.44 -6.20 -4.85
CA LYS A 87 5.95 -6.01 -3.47
C LYS A 87 7.07 -5.59 -2.51
N ARG A 88 8.21 -6.28 -2.56
CA ARG A 88 9.35 -6.00 -1.66
C ARG A 88 9.96 -4.63 -1.91
N VAL A 89 10.10 -4.23 -3.18
CA VAL A 89 10.58 -2.90 -3.53
C VAL A 89 9.63 -1.85 -2.98
N THR A 90 8.33 -2.02 -3.17
CA THR A 90 7.32 -1.09 -2.62
C THR A 90 7.40 -1.00 -1.09
N ASP A 91 7.43 -2.13 -0.39
CA ASP A 91 7.53 -2.18 1.07
C ASP A 91 8.84 -1.55 1.57
N SER A 92 9.96 -1.88 0.93
CA SER A 92 11.29 -1.35 1.27
C SER A 92 11.39 0.15 1.01
N MET A 93 10.80 0.64 -0.08
CA MET A 93 10.76 2.08 -0.39
C MET A 93 9.93 2.81 0.66
N ALA A 94 8.73 2.32 0.98
CA ALA A 94 7.89 2.90 2.03
C ALA A 94 8.62 2.95 3.38
N GLN A 95 9.29 1.86 3.78
CA GLN A 95 10.06 1.81 5.03
C GLN A 95 11.23 2.81 5.02
N THR A 96 11.96 2.90 3.90
CA THR A 96 13.10 3.83 3.73
C THR A 96 12.62 5.27 3.81
N CYS A 97 11.53 5.62 3.13
CA CYS A 97 10.92 6.94 3.18
C CYS A 97 10.44 7.28 4.60
N TYR A 98 9.75 6.37 5.26
CA TYR A 98 9.29 6.58 6.64
C TYR A 98 10.46 6.88 7.58
N TYR A 99 11.50 6.05 7.55
CA TYR A 99 12.65 6.22 8.42
C TYR A 99 13.42 7.51 8.14
N HIS A 100 13.81 7.75 6.89
CA HIS A 100 14.65 8.89 6.55
C HIS A 100 13.91 10.22 6.50
N PHE A 101 12.63 10.22 6.13
CA PHE A 101 11.89 11.46 6.01
C PHE A 101 11.11 11.79 7.27
N ILE A 102 10.41 10.82 7.86
CA ILE A 102 9.57 11.11 9.04
C ILE A 102 10.43 11.05 10.29
N THR A 103 11.05 9.90 10.58
CA THR A 103 11.77 9.70 11.84
C THR A 103 12.99 10.61 11.95
N GLN A 104 13.86 10.62 10.94
CA GLN A 104 15.10 11.41 10.98
C GLN A 104 14.82 12.92 10.96
N CYS A 105 13.84 13.41 10.19
CA CYS A 105 13.51 14.84 10.23
C CYS A 105 12.89 15.24 11.56
N ALA A 106 12.02 14.41 12.15
CA ALA A 106 11.44 14.70 13.47
C ALA A 106 12.53 14.84 14.54
N LEU A 107 13.47 13.88 14.58
CA LEU A 107 14.62 13.93 15.50
C LEU A 107 15.50 15.16 15.25
N LYS A 108 15.73 15.51 13.99
CA LYS A 108 16.54 16.68 13.63
C LYS A 108 15.86 17.99 13.99
N ILE A 109 14.54 18.10 13.80
CA ILE A 109 13.75 19.26 14.22
C ILE A 109 13.80 19.40 15.74
N ASP A 110 13.61 18.33 16.48
CA ASP A 110 13.66 18.33 17.94
C ASP A 110 15.04 18.78 18.47
N GLN A 111 16.10 18.26 17.87
CA GLN A 111 17.47 18.67 18.18
C GLN A 111 17.70 20.16 17.85
N LEU A 112 17.24 20.62 16.69
CA LEU A 112 17.38 22.02 16.29
C LEU A 112 16.58 22.95 17.20
N LEU A 113 15.35 22.60 17.58
CA LEU A 113 14.55 23.40 18.52
C LEU A 113 15.23 23.48 19.89
N SER A 114 15.75 22.36 20.39
CA SER A 114 16.44 22.30 21.68
C SER A 114 17.75 23.10 21.71
N THR A 115 18.43 23.25 20.57
CA THR A 115 19.75 23.92 20.50
C THR A 115 19.67 25.36 20.00
N SER A 116 18.69 25.70 19.17
CA SER A 116 18.58 27.02 18.53
C SER A 116 17.92 28.06 19.42
N VAL A 117 17.05 27.66 20.35
CA VAL A 117 16.33 28.59 21.22
C VAL A 117 17.22 28.93 22.41
N THR A 118 17.82 30.11 22.36
CA THR A 118 18.59 30.65 23.49
C THR A 118 17.65 31.11 24.62
N SER A 119 18.16 31.17 25.86
CA SER A 119 17.34 31.57 27.02
C SER A 119 16.71 32.97 26.86
N SER A 120 17.39 33.91 26.19
CA SER A 120 16.86 35.24 25.94
C SER A 120 15.72 35.24 24.90
N GLN A 121 15.83 34.42 23.86
CA GLN A 121 14.76 34.21 22.88
C GLN A 121 13.56 33.50 23.50
N LEU A 122 13.81 32.52 24.38
CA LEU A 122 12.75 31.80 25.08
C LEU A 122 11.87 32.76 25.90
N VAL A 123 12.47 33.69 26.64
CA VAL A 123 11.73 34.72 27.40
C VAL A 123 10.85 35.57 26.49
N HIS A 124 11.35 35.93 25.30
CA HIS A 124 10.57 36.68 24.32
C HIS A 124 9.43 35.84 23.72
N ILE A 125 9.69 34.59 23.35
CA ILE A 125 8.70 33.67 22.75
C ILE A 125 7.61 33.30 23.76
N MET A 126 7.98 33.07 25.01
CA MET A 126 7.04 32.76 26.10
C MET A 126 6.34 33.99 26.67
N ARG A 127 6.67 35.20 26.18
CA ARG A 127 6.03 36.42 26.65
C ARG A 127 4.57 36.42 26.24
N GLU A 128 3.69 36.44 27.24
CA GLU A 128 2.25 36.53 27.02
C GLU A 128 1.89 37.79 26.21
N PRO A 129 1.02 37.69 25.20
CA PRO A 129 0.50 38.84 24.50
C PRO A 129 -0.22 39.81 25.44
N GLN A 130 0.02 41.12 25.30
CA GLN A 130 -0.51 42.16 26.21
C GLN A 130 -2.03 42.08 26.41
N LYS A 131 -2.79 41.69 25.37
CA LYS A 131 -4.24 41.52 25.44
C LYS A 131 -4.65 40.42 26.43
N GLN A 132 -3.95 39.29 26.43
CA GLN A 132 -4.20 38.18 27.35
C GLN A 132 -3.81 38.57 28.78
N THR A 133 -2.66 39.23 28.95
CA THR A 133 -2.24 39.75 30.27
C THR A 133 -3.27 40.71 30.86
N ASN A 134 -3.81 41.64 30.06
CA ASN A 134 -4.84 42.57 30.51
C ASN A 134 -6.14 41.86 30.89
N LEU A 135 -6.55 40.87 30.10
CA LEU A 135 -7.74 40.06 30.38
C LEU A 135 -7.57 39.26 31.68
N ARG A 136 -6.44 38.58 31.85
CA ARG A 136 -6.08 37.83 33.06
C ARG A 136 -6.12 38.74 34.29
N ASN A 137 -5.51 39.92 34.20
CA ASN A 137 -5.50 40.88 35.31
C ASN A 137 -6.92 41.39 35.64
N LYS A 138 -7.77 41.60 34.63
CA LYS A 138 -9.18 41.96 34.84
C LYS A 138 -9.93 40.86 35.56
N LEU A 139 -9.78 39.61 35.12
CA LEU A 139 -10.43 38.45 35.73
C LEU A 139 -9.94 38.21 37.17
N MET A 140 -8.64 38.33 37.42
CA MET A 140 -8.06 38.25 38.77
C MET A 140 -8.69 39.26 39.73
N ARG A 141 -8.89 40.51 39.29
CA ARG A 141 -9.57 41.53 40.12
C ARG A 141 -11.01 41.16 40.43
N THR A 142 -11.74 40.61 39.45
CA THR A 142 -13.11 40.16 39.65
C THR A 142 -13.18 39.00 40.66
N ILE A 143 -12.26 38.04 40.56
CA ILE A 143 -12.16 36.91 41.50
C ILE A 143 -11.88 37.42 42.91
N GLN A 144 -10.88 38.30 43.07
CA GLN A 144 -10.54 38.87 44.36
C GLN A 144 -11.71 39.63 45.00
N ALA A 145 -12.47 40.40 44.20
CA ALA A 145 -13.66 41.09 44.70
C ALA A 145 -14.74 40.11 45.20
N TYR A 146 -14.91 38.96 44.54
CA TYR A 146 -15.84 37.93 45.00
C TYR A 146 -15.36 37.24 46.28
N GLU A 147 -14.05 37.00 46.42
CA GLU A 147 -13.47 36.42 47.63
C GLU A 147 -13.64 37.34 48.84
N GLU A 148 -13.38 38.65 48.66
CA GLU A 148 -13.60 39.66 49.71
C GLU A 148 -15.07 39.76 50.13
N ALA A 149 -16.00 39.76 49.15
CA ALA A 149 -17.43 39.78 49.43
C ALA A 149 -17.89 38.53 50.20
N LEU A 150 -17.34 37.36 49.86
CA LEU A 150 -17.62 36.12 50.58
C LEU A 150 -17.13 36.18 52.03
N GLN A 151 -15.91 36.69 52.27
CA GLN A 151 -15.37 36.83 53.62
C GLN A 151 -16.21 37.78 54.48
N LEU A 152 -16.66 38.91 53.91
CA LEU A 152 -17.56 39.83 54.61
C LEU A 152 -18.90 39.19 54.96
N GLY A 153 -19.47 38.41 54.04
CA GLY A 153 -20.72 37.67 54.29
C GLY A 153 -20.57 36.63 55.40
N LEU A 154 -19.42 35.95 55.48
CA LEU A 154 -19.14 34.98 56.55
C LEU A 154 -18.89 35.65 57.91
N ALA A 155 -18.31 36.85 57.96
CA ALA A 155 -18.03 37.56 59.21
C ALA A 155 -19.29 38.18 59.86
N GLN A 156 -20.40 38.26 59.13
CA GLN A 156 -21.67 38.79 59.62
C GLN A 156 -22.64 37.72 60.10
N MET A 157 -22.29 36.44 59.93
CA MET A 157 -23.00 35.27 60.49
C MET A 157 -22.34 34.84 61.80
#